data_AF-A0A1Q7GF28-F1
#
_entry.id   AF-A0A1Q7GF28-F1
#
_cell.length_a   1.000
_cell.length_b   1.000
_cell.length_c   1.000
_cell.angle_alpha   90.00
_cell.angle_beta   90.00
_cell.angle_gamma   90.00
#
_symmetry.space_group_name_H-M   'P 1'
#
loop_
_entity.id
_entity.type
_entity.pdbx_description
1 polymer ?
#
loop_
_entity_poly.entity_id
_entity_poly.type
_entity_poly.pdbx_seq_one_letter_code
_entity_poly.pdbx_strand_id
1 'polypeptide(L)'
;MSSKRRALGQHFLRDTGVARAIVDLVAPTTSDLVVEIGPGEGALTAELARRAGRVIALEVDRALVAGLALRFPGVEVLEADARAWDYRALAAPAGGRVLVVGNLPYSVGKPILAALIRARTAIHEMALMLQREVAERVAAPPGGKTYGSLSILTQLYCDARVASRVPPGAFRPPPQVESAVLHLRVLAAPRVPLVDERRFHSIVRAAFGQRRKTLANALAAGLGIGRKPSQFLSLPRWPPGYHEGDADTIPPHPGCGSGSRRAGDDARHLLLASG
;
A
#
# COMPACT_ATOMS: atom_id res chain seq x y z
N MET A 1 33.16 -7.62 1.56
CA MET A 1 31.77 -7.13 1.38
C MET A 1 31.58 -5.91 2.28
N SER A 2 31.24 -4.74 1.72
CA SER A 2 31.25 -3.45 2.43
C SER A 2 30.26 -3.41 3.62
N SER A 3 30.70 -2.90 4.78
CA SER A 3 29.94 -2.86 6.04
C SER A 3 28.64 -2.04 5.96
N LYS A 4 28.55 -1.07 5.05
CA LYS A 4 27.33 -0.28 4.79
C LYS A 4 26.16 -1.13 4.27
N ARG A 5 26.42 -2.18 3.47
CA ARG A 5 25.35 -3.06 2.92
C ARG A 5 24.66 -3.89 3.99
N ARG A 6 25.42 -4.33 5.02
CA ARG A 6 24.87 -5.02 6.19
C ARG A 6 24.04 -4.08 7.07
N ALA A 7 24.47 -2.82 7.22
CA ALA A 7 23.75 -1.82 8.01
C ALA A 7 22.38 -1.44 7.42
N LEU A 8 22.21 -1.54 6.10
CA LEU A 8 20.95 -1.24 5.42
C LEU A 8 20.00 -2.44 5.28
N GLY A 9 20.43 -3.67 5.63
CA GLY A 9 19.60 -4.87 5.54
C GLY A 9 19.11 -5.18 4.11
N GLN A 10 19.91 -4.84 3.10
CA GLN A 10 19.50 -4.94 1.69
C GLN A 10 19.52 -6.41 1.20
N HIS A 11 18.39 -6.86 0.66
CA HIS A 11 18.22 -8.15 0.00
C HIS A 11 17.96 -7.91 -1.49
N PHE A 12 18.94 -8.23 -2.34
CA PHE A 12 18.80 -8.00 -3.78
C PHE A 12 18.09 -9.18 -4.44
N LEU A 13 17.01 -8.89 -5.17
CA LEU A 13 16.36 -9.89 -6.01
C LEU A 13 17.36 -10.34 -7.10
N ARG A 14 17.56 -11.65 -7.23
CA ARG A 14 18.44 -12.26 -8.24
C ARG A 14 17.67 -13.15 -9.22
N ASP A 15 16.54 -13.68 -8.79
CA ASP A 15 15.69 -14.53 -9.62
C ASP A 15 15.01 -13.71 -10.72
N THR A 16 15.39 -13.97 -11.97
CA THR A 16 14.87 -13.28 -13.15
C THR A 16 13.44 -13.70 -13.49
N GLY A 17 13.04 -14.93 -13.14
CA GLY A 17 11.67 -15.42 -13.30
C GLY A 17 10.72 -14.67 -12.37
N VAL A 18 11.12 -14.48 -11.11
CA VAL A 18 10.38 -13.65 -10.15
C VAL A 18 10.31 -12.20 -10.61
N ALA A 19 11.44 -11.62 -11.06
CA ALA A 19 11.46 -10.23 -11.56
C ALA A 19 10.49 -10.03 -12.74
N ARG A 20 10.51 -10.97 -13.69
CA ARG A 20 9.57 -11.00 -14.83
C ARG A 20 8.12 -11.10 -14.37
N ALA A 21 7.81 -12.07 -13.50
CA ALA A 21 6.46 -12.26 -12.99
C ALA A 21 5.91 -11.03 -12.25
N ILE A 22 6.76 -10.29 -11.52
CA ILE A 22 6.38 -9.02 -10.88
C ILE A 22 6.00 -7.97 -11.93
N VAL A 23 6.83 -7.79 -12.96
CA VAL A 23 6.61 -6.81 -14.03
C VAL A 23 5.37 -7.17 -14.86
N ASP A 24 5.12 -8.46 -15.07
CA ASP A 24 3.95 -8.97 -15.80
C ASP A 24 2.62 -8.61 -15.10
N LEU A 25 2.61 -8.41 -13.78
CA LEU A 25 1.39 -8.02 -13.06
C LEU A 25 0.85 -6.66 -13.50
N VAL A 26 1.75 -5.71 -13.79
CA VAL A 26 1.37 -4.36 -14.23
C VAL A 26 1.44 -4.19 -15.75
N ALA A 27 2.09 -5.14 -16.44
CA ALA A 27 2.23 -5.24 -17.88
C ALA A 27 2.51 -3.86 -18.52
N PRO A 28 3.70 -3.27 -18.25
CA PRO A 28 4.00 -1.93 -18.75
C PRO A 28 4.13 -1.94 -20.27
N THR A 29 3.70 -0.85 -20.88
CA THR A 29 3.77 -0.56 -22.32
C THR A 29 4.69 0.61 -22.59
N THR A 30 5.01 0.84 -23.86
CA THR A 30 5.82 1.99 -24.30
C THR A 30 5.16 3.35 -24.08
N SER A 31 3.88 3.39 -23.69
CA SER A 31 3.18 4.61 -23.27
C SER A 31 3.26 4.86 -21.77
N ASP A 32 3.65 3.87 -20.97
CA ASP A 32 3.61 3.96 -19.52
C ASP A 32 4.88 4.61 -18.92
N LEU A 33 4.67 5.37 -17.86
CA LEU A 33 5.70 5.80 -16.92
C LEU A 33 5.76 4.80 -15.77
N VAL A 34 6.93 4.21 -15.52
CA VAL A 34 7.17 3.34 -14.37
C VAL A 34 8.12 4.00 -13.39
N VAL A 35 7.72 4.06 -12.11
CA VAL A 35 8.62 4.37 -11.00
C VAL A 35 9.06 3.06 -10.36
N GLU A 36 10.35 2.78 -10.42
CA GLU A 36 10.99 1.67 -9.72
C GLU A 36 11.51 2.13 -8.36
N ILE A 37 11.10 1.46 -7.28
CA ILE A 37 11.59 1.75 -5.92
C ILE A 37 12.58 0.69 -5.49
N GLY A 38 13.80 1.11 -5.13
CA GLY A 38 14.86 0.22 -4.67
C GLY A 38 15.33 -0.72 -5.78
N PRO A 39 15.84 -0.20 -6.91
CA PRO A 39 16.30 -1.02 -8.03
C PRO A 39 17.42 -1.99 -7.64
N GLY A 40 18.23 -1.66 -6.62
CA GLY A 40 19.28 -2.53 -6.13
C GLY A 40 20.32 -2.85 -7.21
N GLU A 41 20.48 -4.13 -7.54
CA GLU A 41 21.36 -4.59 -8.63
C GLU A 41 20.67 -4.59 -10.02
N GLY A 42 19.42 -4.09 -10.11
CA GLY A 42 18.70 -3.85 -11.35
C GLY A 42 17.96 -5.05 -11.94
N ALA A 43 17.50 -5.98 -11.09
CA ALA A 43 16.75 -7.15 -11.55
C ALA A 43 15.39 -6.78 -12.15
N LEU A 44 14.64 -5.89 -11.49
CA LEU A 44 13.38 -5.35 -12.01
C LEU A 44 13.67 -4.31 -13.10
N THR A 45 14.65 -3.42 -12.89
CA THR A 45 15.11 -2.44 -13.89
C THR A 45 15.33 -3.05 -15.27
N ALA A 46 16.01 -4.21 -15.35
CA ALA A 46 16.29 -4.87 -16.62
C ALA A 46 15.04 -5.31 -17.38
N GLU A 47 13.97 -5.70 -16.68
CA GLU A 47 12.69 -6.07 -17.30
C GLU A 47 11.86 -4.83 -17.65
N LEU A 48 11.88 -3.81 -16.80
CA LEU A 48 11.16 -2.55 -17.00
C LEU A 48 11.72 -1.75 -18.19
N ALA A 49 13.04 -1.61 -18.28
CA ALA A 49 13.72 -0.85 -19.32
C ALA A 49 13.47 -1.41 -20.74
N ARG A 50 13.07 -2.68 -20.85
CA ARG A 50 12.73 -3.31 -22.14
C ARG A 50 11.29 -3.07 -22.60
N ARG A 51 10.40 -2.57 -21.73
CA ARG A 51 8.95 -2.61 -21.97
C ARG A 51 8.25 -1.27 -21.74
N ALA A 52 8.69 -0.52 -20.73
CA ALA A 52 8.11 0.76 -20.36
C ALA A 52 8.59 1.88 -21.30
N GLY A 53 7.75 2.90 -21.50
CA GLY A 53 8.13 4.10 -22.24
C GLY A 53 9.15 4.95 -21.52
N ARG A 54 8.99 5.08 -20.20
CA ARG A 54 9.93 5.78 -19.31
C ARG A 54 10.03 5.04 -17.99
N VAL A 55 11.25 4.93 -17.47
CA VAL A 55 11.53 4.36 -16.14
C VAL A 55 12.28 5.39 -15.31
N ILE A 56 11.77 5.67 -14.11
CA ILE A 56 12.43 6.45 -13.06
C ILE A 56 12.77 5.49 -11.93
N ALA A 57 14.05 5.29 -11.62
CA ALA A 57 14.50 4.41 -10.55
C ALA A 57 14.99 5.20 -9.34
N LEU A 58 14.38 4.99 -8.17
CA LEU A 58 14.69 5.68 -6.92
C LEU A 58 15.57 4.79 -6.03
N GLU A 59 16.81 5.20 -5.78
CA GLU A 59 17.78 4.48 -4.95
C GLU A 59 18.48 5.43 -3.96
N VAL A 60 18.72 4.97 -2.74
CA VAL A 60 19.40 5.77 -1.69
C VAL A 60 20.89 5.49 -1.64
N ASP A 61 21.34 4.31 -2.10
CA ASP A 61 22.75 3.99 -2.20
C ASP A 61 23.38 4.60 -3.47
N ARG A 62 24.10 5.71 -3.28
CA ARG A 62 24.83 6.42 -4.33
C ARG A 62 25.73 5.52 -5.19
N ALA A 63 26.32 4.46 -4.63
CA ALA A 63 27.16 3.56 -5.40
C ALA A 63 26.34 2.69 -6.37
N LEU A 64 25.13 2.29 -5.97
CA LEU A 64 24.19 1.57 -6.84
C LEU A 64 23.63 2.50 -7.93
N VAL A 65 23.30 3.75 -7.58
CA VAL A 65 22.84 4.77 -8.54
C VAL A 65 23.80 4.89 -9.72
N ALA A 66 25.10 5.09 -9.45
CA ALA A 66 26.11 5.25 -10.51
C ALA A 66 26.23 3.98 -11.38
N GLY A 67 26.21 2.79 -10.77
CA GLY A 67 26.28 1.53 -11.50
C GLY A 67 25.05 1.27 -12.38
N LEU A 68 23.86 1.60 -11.88
CA LEU A 68 22.60 1.46 -12.61
C LEU A 68 22.53 2.42 -13.79
N ALA A 69 22.90 3.69 -13.60
CA ALA A 69 22.90 4.69 -14.68
C ALA A 69 23.84 4.29 -15.84
N LEU A 70 25.01 3.74 -15.53
CA LEU A 70 25.94 3.21 -16.55
C LEU A 70 25.38 1.98 -17.27
N ARG A 71 24.72 1.07 -16.54
CA ARG A 71 24.19 -0.18 -17.10
C ARG A 71 22.89 0.01 -17.89
N PHE A 72 22.09 1.02 -17.54
CA PHE A 72 20.78 1.28 -18.11
C PHE A 72 20.65 2.76 -18.52
N PRO A 73 21.31 3.20 -19.61
CA PRO A 73 21.34 4.61 -20.01
C PRO A 73 19.97 5.20 -20.39
N GLY A 74 18.97 4.35 -20.68
CA GLY A 74 17.58 4.77 -20.93
C GLY A 74 16.70 4.87 -19.66
N VAL A 75 17.27 4.64 -18.47
CA VAL A 75 16.57 4.72 -17.19
C VAL A 75 17.04 5.96 -16.44
N GLU A 76 16.10 6.77 -15.97
CA GLU A 76 16.40 7.91 -15.10
C GLU A 76 16.63 7.42 -13.68
N VAL A 77 17.90 7.27 -13.27
CA VAL A 77 18.27 6.79 -11.94
C VAL A 77 18.52 7.98 -11.02
N LEU A 78 17.73 8.11 -9.96
CA LEU A 78 17.77 9.22 -9.02
C LEU A 78 18.27 8.75 -7.64
N GLU A 79 19.23 9.48 -7.08
CA GLU A 79 19.60 9.35 -5.67
C GLU A 79 18.49 9.99 -4.80
N ALA A 80 17.53 9.19 -4.34
CA ALA A 80 16.32 9.69 -3.70
C ALA A 80 15.77 8.72 -2.65
N ASP A 81 15.26 9.29 -1.56
CA ASP A 81 14.53 8.54 -0.54
C ASP A 81 13.05 8.39 -0.93
N ALA A 82 12.66 7.16 -1.28
CA ALA A 82 11.29 6.80 -1.64
C ALA A 82 10.25 7.07 -0.53
N ARG A 83 10.65 7.31 0.72
CA ARG A 83 9.71 7.71 1.79
C ARG A 83 9.22 9.14 1.64
N ALA A 84 10.05 10.00 1.04
CA ALA A 84 9.88 11.45 0.99
C ALA A 84 9.80 12.01 -0.43
N TRP A 85 10.03 11.18 -1.45
CA TRP A 85 9.93 11.60 -2.84
C TRP A 85 8.50 12.05 -3.21
N ASP A 86 8.38 13.09 -4.01
CA ASP A 86 7.09 13.69 -4.34
C ASP A 86 6.37 12.95 -5.48
N TYR A 87 5.71 11.86 -5.13
CA TYR A 87 4.89 11.08 -6.05
C TYR A 87 3.69 11.86 -6.62
N ARG A 88 3.27 12.97 -6.01
CA ARG A 88 2.10 13.74 -6.49
C ARG A 88 2.41 14.56 -7.73
N ALA A 89 3.69 14.83 -7.98
CA ALA A 89 4.16 15.49 -9.18
C ALA A 89 4.20 14.54 -10.40
N LEU A 90 3.93 13.24 -10.23
CA LEU A 90 3.83 12.30 -11.33
C LEU A 90 2.64 12.65 -12.21
N ALA A 91 2.87 12.68 -13.52
CA ALA A 91 1.85 12.83 -14.53
C ALA A 91 1.92 11.63 -15.49
N ALA A 92 0.75 11.07 -15.81
CA ALA A 92 0.66 10.03 -16.82
C ALA A 92 1.01 10.63 -18.20
N PRO A 93 1.84 9.96 -19.02
CA PRO A 93 2.00 10.32 -20.42
C PRO A 93 0.66 10.22 -21.16
N ALA A 94 0.56 10.90 -22.32
CA ALA A 94 -0.65 10.82 -23.15
C ALA A 94 -0.96 9.37 -23.55
N GLY A 95 -2.16 8.88 -23.20
CA GLY A 95 -2.58 7.50 -23.45
C GLY A 95 -1.87 6.43 -22.59
N GLY A 96 -1.06 6.85 -21.62
CA GLY A 96 -0.29 5.98 -20.73
C GLY A 96 -0.81 5.98 -19.30
N ARG A 97 -0.17 5.15 -18.47
CA ARG A 97 -0.41 5.06 -17.02
C ARG A 97 0.84 5.45 -16.25
N VAL A 98 0.66 5.68 -14.96
CA VAL A 98 1.73 5.73 -13.97
C VAL A 98 1.70 4.44 -13.16
N LEU A 99 2.77 3.67 -13.25
CA LEU A 99 2.93 2.38 -12.58
C LEU A 99 4.04 2.49 -11.54
N VAL A 100 3.89 1.78 -10.42
CA VAL A 100 4.95 1.70 -9.40
C VAL A 100 5.33 0.26 -9.18
N VAL A 101 6.61 -0.06 -9.36
CA VAL A 101 7.13 -1.41 -9.19
C VAL A 101 8.30 -1.36 -8.20
N GLY A 102 8.46 -2.35 -7.34
CA GLY A 102 9.63 -2.31 -6.45
C GLY A 102 9.80 -3.51 -5.54
N ASN A 103 11.04 -3.75 -5.17
CA ASN A 103 11.42 -4.64 -4.07
C ASN A 103 11.67 -3.79 -2.84
N LEU A 104 10.64 -3.57 -2.03
CA LEU A 104 10.70 -2.59 -0.95
C LEU A 104 11.55 -3.10 0.21
N PRO A 105 12.49 -2.29 0.74
CA PRO A 105 13.30 -2.68 1.90
C PRO A 105 12.41 -2.93 3.13
N TYR A 106 12.67 -4.00 3.87
CA TYR A 106 11.78 -4.44 4.95
C TYR A 106 11.63 -3.44 6.10
N SER A 107 12.68 -2.68 6.40
CA SER A 107 12.68 -1.66 7.44
C SER A 107 11.78 -0.45 7.11
N VAL A 108 11.58 -0.17 5.82
CA VAL A 108 10.90 1.05 5.35
C VAL A 108 9.75 0.77 4.36
N GLY A 109 9.37 -0.49 4.15
CA GLY A 109 8.30 -0.85 3.22
C GLY A 109 6.93 -0.27 3.61
N LYS A 110 6.58 -0.27 4.90
CA LYS A 110 5.33 0.34 5.41
C LYS A 110 5.26 1.86 5.17
N PRO A 111 6.27 2.67 5.54
CA PRO A 111 6.22 4.11 5.27
C PRO A 111 6.24 4.44 3.77
N ILE A 112 6.94 3.67 2.93
CA ILE A 112 6.88 3.82 1.47
C ILE A 112 5.47 3.55 0.96
N LEU A 113 4.84 2.43 1.35
CA LEU A 113 3.46 2.13 0.97
C LEU A 113 2.52 3.27 1.41
N ALA A 114 2.68 3.80 2.61
CA ALA A 114 1.88 4.94 3.07
C ALA A 114 2.09 6.21 2.22
N ALA A 115 3.32 6.47 1.74
CA ALA A 115 3.59 7.58 0.82
C ALA A 115 2.89 7.39 -0.53
N LEU A 116 2.95 6.17 -1.09
CA LEU A 116 2.27 5.82 -2.34
C LEU A 116 0.74 5.97 -2.23
N ILE A 117 0.13 5.46 -1.15
CA ILE A 117 -1.32 5.61 -0.93
C ILE A 117 -1.74 7.08 -0.74
N ARG A 118 -0.89 7.93 -0.16
CA ARG A 118 -1.14 9.38 -0.08
C ARG A 118 -1.03 10.10 -1.42
N ALA A 119 -0.33 9.51 -2.39
CA ALA A 119 -0.15 10.03 -3.74
C ALA A 119 -0.93 9.24 -4.80
N ARG A 120 -1.84 8.36 -4.36
CA ARG A 120 -2.67 7.47 -5.19
C ARG A 120 -3.33 8.16 -6.39
N THR A 121 -3.67 9.43 -6.31
CA THR A 121 -4.33 10.16 -7.40
C THR A 121 -3.44 10.32 -8.64
N ALA A 122 -2.13 10.18 -8.47
CA ALA A 122 -1.15 10.21 -9.55
C ALA A 122 -0.72 8.81 -10.01
N ILE A 123 -1.18 7.74 -9.36
CA ILE A 123 -0.71 6.36 -9.59
C ILE A 123 -1.89 5.48 -10.00
N HIS A 124 -1.70 4.65 -11.01
CA HIS A 124 -2.76 3.77 -11.53
C HIS A 124 -2.67 2.37 -10.92
N GLU A 125 -1.46 1.84 -10.82
CA GLU A 125 -1.25 0.43 -10.47
C GLU A 125 0.13 0.22 -9.84
N MET A 126 0.23 -0.73 -8.92
CA MET A 126 1.47 -1.02 -8.19
C MET A 126 1.71 -2.52 -8.04
N ALA A 127 2.96 -2.95 -8.26
CA ALA A 127 3.44 -4.29 -7.91
C ALA A 127 4.65 -4.16 -6.96
N LEU A 128 4.39 -4.40 -5.68
CA LEU A 128 5.33 -4.13 -4.59
C LEU A 128 5.67 -5.44 -3.88
N MET A 129 6.94 -5.82 -3.88
CA MET A 129 7.43 -6.92 -3.06
C MET A 129 7.79 -6.42 -1.66
N LEU A 130 7.25 -7.10 -0.65
CA LEU A 130 7.36 -6.78 0.77
C LEU A 130 7.55 -8.07 1.57
N GLN A 131 7.84 -7.96 2.87
CA GLN A 131 7.70 -9.10 3.78
C GLN A 131 6.28 -9.68 3.70
N ARG A 132 6.17 -11.02 3.70
CA ARG A 132 4.89 -11.72 3.53
C ARG A 132 3.81 -11.23 4.51
N GLU A 133 4.14 -11.12 5.78
CA GLU A 133 3.20 -10.66 6.83
C GLU A 133 2.65 -9.24 6.54
N VAL A 134 3.46 -8.37 5.96
CA VAL A 134 3.04 -7.01 5.61
C VAL A 134 2.09 -7.03 4.42
N ALA A 135 2.44 -7.77 3.36
CA ALA A 135 1.58 -7.91 2.18
C ALA A 135 0.24 -8.57 2.53
N GLU A 136 0.26 -9.64 3.33
CA GLU A 136 -0.94 -10.33 3.81
C GLU A 136 -1.80 -9.40 4.69
N ARG A 137 -1.19 -8.57 5.53
CA ARG A 137 -1.90 -7.53 6.29
C ARG A 137 -2.58 -6.51 5.39
N VAL A 138 -1.91 -6.02 4.36
CA VAL A 138 -2.51 -5.03 3.44
C VAL A 138 -3.72 -5.63 2.72
N ALA A 139 -3.63 -6.88 2.29
CA ALA A 139 -4.69 -7.57 1.55
C ALA A 139 -5.69 -8.32 2.45
N ALA A 140 -5.58 -8.24 3.77
CA ALA A 140 -6.42 -9.00 4.69
C ALA A 140 -7.89 -8.59 4.57
N PRO A 141 -8.84 -9.54 4.52
CA PRO A 141 -10.26 -9.23 4.62
C PRO A 141 -10.63 -8.80 6.05
N PRO A 142 -11.74 -8.08 6.24
CA PRO A 142 -12.28 -7.75 7.56
C PRO A 142 -12.58 -9.00 8.40
N GLY A 143 -12.52 -8.86 9.73
CA GLY A 143 -12.88 -9.90 10.70
C GLY A 143 -11.75 -10.83 11.15
N GLY A 144 -10.57 -10.74 10.53
CA GLY A 144 -9.40 -11.57 10.89
C GLY A 144 -8.36 -10.84 11.74
N LYS A 145 -7.57 -11.59 12.53
CA LYS A 145 -6.46 -11.06 13.36
C LYS A 145 -5.37 -10.31 12.57
N THR A 146 -5.29 -10.57 11.27
CA THR A 146 -4.34 -9.95 10.35
C THR A 146 -4.83 -8.59 9.85
N TYR A 147 -6.14 -8.34 9.93
CA TYR A 147 -6.77 -7.08 9.54
C TYR A 147 -6.34 -5.92 10.44
N GLY A 148 -6.34 -4.71 9.90
CA GLY A 148 -5.93 -3.54 10.65
C GLY A 148 -6.04 -2.23 9.90
N SER A 149 -5.49 -1.17 10.49
CA SER A 149 -5.46 0.17 9.88
C SER A 149 -4.83 0.19 8.48
N LEU A 150 -3.76 -0.58 8.27
CA LEU A 150 -3.10 -0.64 6.96
C LEU A 150 -3.97 -1.32 5.89
N SER A 151 -4.80 -2.30 6.30
CA SER A 151 -5.78 -2.96 5.43
C SER A 151 -6.84 -1.95 5.00
N ILE A 152 -7.46 -1.25 5.97
CA ILE A 152 -8.51 -0.26 5.70
C ILE A 152 -7.99 0.88 4.81
N LEU A 153 -6.88 1.51 5.21
CA LEU A 153 -6.37 2.70 4.53
C LEU A 153 -5.92 2.39 3.10
N THR A 154 -5.44 1.18 2.83
CA THR A 154 -5.08 0.77 1.47
C THR A 154 -6.32 0.36 0.67
N GLN A 155 -7.15 -0.53 1.22
CA GLN A 155 -8.30 -1.10 0.49
C GLN A 155 -9.42 -0.09 0.23
N LEU A 156 -9.47 0.99 1.01
CA LEU A 156 -10.34 2.13 0.74
C LEU A 156 -10.07 2.75 -0.65
N TYR A 157 -8.83 2.71 -1.12
CA TYR A 157 -8.46 3.36 -2.38
C TYR A 157 -7.95 2.40 -3.44
N CYS A 158 -7.69 1.15 -3.10
CA CYS A 158 -7.12 0.17 -4.00
C CYS A 158 -7.85 -1.16 -3.92
N ASP A 159 -7.95 -1.86 -5.05
CA ASP A 159 -8.11 -3.32 -5.04
C ASP A 159 -6.75 -3.93 -4.71
N ALA A 160 -6.65 -4.57 -3.54
CA ALA A 160 -5.41 -5.13 -3.01
C ALA A 160 -5.45 -6.66 -2.99
N ARG A 161 -4.44 -7.31 -3.56
CA ARG A 161 -4.27 -8.77 -3.49
C ARG A 161 -2.82 -9.17 -3.35
N VAL A 162 -2.57 -10.27 -2.62
CA VAL A 162 -1.27 -10.95 -2.68
C VAL A 162 -1.23 -11.75 -3.98
N ALA A 163 -0.35 -11.36 -4.90
CA ALA A 163 -0.23 -11.99 -6.21
C ALA A 163 0.58 -13.29 -6.16
N SER A 164 1.66 -13.31 -5.39
CA SER A 164 2.51 -14.49 -5.22
C SER A 164 3.34 -14.40 -3.94
N ARG A 165 3.83 -15.55 -3.47
CA ARG A 165 4.85 -15.66 -2.43
C ARG A 165 6.21 -15.86 -3.09
N VAL A 166 7.26 -15.29 -2.49
CA VAL A 166 8.63 -15.36 -3.00
C VAL A 166 9.54 -15.92 -1.91
N PRO A 167 10.20 -17.07 -2.15
CA PRO A 167 11.04 -17.70 -1.15
C PRO A 167 12.36 -16.93 -0.94
N PRO A 168 13.02 -17.07 0.22
CA PRO A 168 14.31 -16.43 0.49
C PRO A 168 15.41 -16.72 -0.55
N GLY A 169 15.37 -17.90 -1.19
CA GLY A 169 16.32 -18.30 -2.22
C GLY A 169 16.34 -17.42 -3.47
N ALA A 170 15.29 -16.60 -3.69
CA ALA A 170 15.24 -15.64 -4.80
C ALA A 170 16.17 -14.43 -4.60
N PHE A 171 16.76 -14.27 -3.41
CA PHE A 171 17.51 -13.07 -3.01
C PHE A 171 18.97 -13.37 -2.67
N ARG A 172 19.80 -12.32 -2.73
CA ARG A 172 21.17 -12.33 -2.23
C ARG A 172 21.49 -11.08 -1.40
N PRO A 173 21.93 -11.24 -0.13
CA PRO A 173 21.81 -12.46 0.67
C PRO A 173 20.34 -12.87 0.87
N PRO A 174 20.04 -14.15 1.15
CA PRO A 174 18.67 -14.56 1.43
C PRO A 174 18.14 -13.89 2.72
N PRO A 175 16.90 -13.38 2.73
CA PRO A 175 16.25 -12.91 3.94
C PRO A 175 15.94 -14.05 4.92
N GLN A 176 15.73 -13.69 6.18
CA GLN A 176 15.32 -14.66 7.22
C GLN A 176 13.81 -14.97 7.18
N VAL A 177 13.05 -14.18 6.41
CA VAL A 177 11.59 -14.29 6.30
C VAL A 177 11.19 -14.39 4.84
N GLU A 178 10.01 -14.94 4.59
CA GLU A 178 9.41 -14.97 3.26
C GLU A 178 8.95 -13.58 2.79
N SER A 179 8.98 -13.40 1.48
CA SER A 179 8.44 -12.23 0.80
C SER A 179 7.13 -12.57 0.11
N ALA A 180 6.36 -11.54 -0.22
CA ALA A 180 5.22 -11.67 -1.09
C ALA A 180 5.08 -10.43 -1.98
N VAL A 181 4.55 -10.65 -3.19
CA VAL A 181 4.25 -9.59 -4.14
C VAL A 181 2.82 -9.12 -3.89
N LEU A 182 2.69 -7.88 -3.44
CA LEU A 182 1.42 -7.19 -3.29
C LEU A 182 1.09 -6.47 -4.60
N HIS A 183 -0.08 -6.74 -5.14
CA HIS A 183 -0.60 -6.07 -6.32
C HIS A 183 -1.76 -5.15 -5.94
N LEU A 184 -1.65 -3.88 -6.31
CA LEU A 184 -2.61 -2.82 -5.98
C LEU A 184 -3.08 -2.14 -7.26
N ARG A 185 -4.37 -2.21 -7.57
CA ARG A 185 -4.99 -1.35 -8.59
C ARG A 185 -5.67 -0.18 -7.90
N VAL A 186 -5.29 1.05 -8.24
CA VAL A 186 -5.92 2.24 -7.66
C VAL A 186 -7.32 2.41 -8.23
N LEU A 187 -8.29 2.65 -7.36
CA LEU A 187 -9.68 2.88 -7.72
C LEU A 187 -9.88 4.31 -8.24
N ALA A 188 -10.80 4.48 -9.18
CA ALA A 188 -11.18 5.80 -9.69
C ALA A 188 -11.77 6.71 -8.60
N ALA A 189 -12.43 6.12 -7.60
CA ALA A 189 -12.93 6.80 -6.42
C ALA A 189 -12.74 5.90 -5.18
N PRO A 190 -12.71 6.48 -3.97
CA PRO A 190 -12.68 5.69 -2.74
C PRO A 190 -13.84 4.70 -2.69
N ARG A 191 -13.61 3.50 -2.16
CA ARG A 191 -14.58 2.40 -2.06
C ARG A 191 -15.84 2.78 -1.27
N VAL A 192 -15.71 3.77 -0.39
CA VAL A 192 -16.82 4.48 0.25
C VAL A 192 -16.59 5.98 0.14
N PRO A 193 -17.62 6.77 -0.24
CA PRO A 193 -17.52 8.22 -0.26
C PRO A 193 -17.09 8.80 1.09
N LEU A 194 -16.10 9.69 1.07
CA LEU A 194 -15.61 10.38 2.26
C LEU A 194 -15.97 11.86 2.17
N VAL A 195 -16.62 12.38 3.22
CA VAL A 195 -16.85 13.82 3.39
C VAL A 195 -15.57 14.51 3.88
N ASP A 196 -14.83 13.85 4.78
CA ASP A 196 -13.53 14.33 5.26
C ASP A 196 -12.54 13.17 5.37
N GLU A 197 -11.61 13.12 4.43
CA GLU A 197 -10.54 12.11 4.38
C GLU A 197 -9.60 12.19 5.60
N ARG A 198 -9.28 13.39 6.08
CA ARG A 198 -8.37 13.57 7.23
C ARG A 198 -9.02 13.02 8.49
N ARG A 199 -10.31 13.33 8.69
CA ARG A 199 -11.08 12.82 9.83
C ARG A 199 -11.19 11.31 9.79
N PHE A 200 -11.47 10.73 8.62
CA PHE A 200 -11.49 9.27 8.44
C PHE A 200 -10.16 8.63 8.83
N HIS A 201 -9.03 9.19 8.35
CA HIS A 201 -7.70 8.67 8.70
C HIS A 201 -7.43 8.72 10.21
N SER A 202 -7.83 9.80 10.89
CA SER A 202 -7.71 9.92 12.34
C SER A 202 -8.56 8.89 13.08
N ILE A 203 -9.79 8.64 12.63
CA ILE A 203 -10.67 7.61 13.20
C ILE A 203 -10.05 6.22 13.07
N VAL A 204 -9.55 5.86 11.88
CA VAL A 204 -8.91 4.55 11.66
C VAL A 204 -7.66 4.39 12.53
N ARG A 205 -6.83 5.44 12.66
CA ARG A 205 -5.66 5.37 13.55
C ARG A 205 -6.06 5.20 15.01
N ALA A 206 -7.08 5.92 15.47
CA ALA A 206 -7.58 5.81 16.85
C ALA A 206 -8.13 4.41 17.13
N ALA A 207 -8.96 3.87 16.24
CA ALA A 207 -9.58 2.55 16.38
C ALA A 207 -8.55 1.41 16.52
N PHE A 208 -7.48 1.44 15.71
CA PHE A 208 -6.48 0.37 15.68
C PHE A 208 -5.22 0.67 16.51
N GLY A 209 -5.11 1.87 17.08
CA GLY A 209 -3.98 2.27 17.92
C GLY A 209 -3.97 1.59 19.30
N GLN A 210 -5.11 1.07 19.76
CA GLN A 210 -5.27 0.47 21.09
C GLN A 210 -5.92 -0.91 21.02
N ARG A 211 -5.21 -1.87 20.40
CA ARG A 211 -5.67 -3.25 20.12
C ARG A 211 -6.20 -4.08 21.30
N ARG A 212 -5.99 -3.65 22.53
CA ARG A 212 -6.48 -4.33 23.75
C ARG A 212 -7.72 -3.68 24.36
N LYS A 213 -8.23 -2.61 23.74
CA LYS A 213 -9.42 -1.91 24.19
C LYS A 213 -10.56 -2.15 23.22
N THR A 214 -11.78 -2.16 23.74
CA THR A 214 -12.99 -2.10 22.92
C THR A 214 -12.92 -0.88 21.99
N LEU A 215 -13.51 -0.98 20.80
CA LEU A 215 -13.49 0.05 19.77
C LEU A 215 -13.86 1.44 20.33
N ALA A 216 -14.91 1.51 21.13
CA ALA A 216 -15.39 2.76 21.69
C ALA A 216 -14.39 3.39 22.67
N ASN A 217 -13.66 2.57 23.45
CA ASN A 217 -12.59 3.05 24.32
C ASN A 217 -11.34 3.47 23.52
N ALA A 218 -11.03 2.77 22.44
CA ALA A 218 -9.94 3.13 21.53
C ALA A 218 -10.22 4.47 20.82
N LEU A 219 -11.45 4.68 20.36
CA LEU A 219 -11.89 5.93 19.73
C LEU A 219 -11.93 7.10 20.72
N ALA A 220 -12.52 6.91 21.91
CA ALA A 220 -12.56 7.96 22.94
C ALA A 220 -11.15 8.43 23.32
N ALA A 221 -10.24 7.48 23.56
CA ALA A 221 -8.86 7.79 23.90
C ALA A 221 -8.06 8.37 22.72
N GLY A 222 -8.24 7.85 21.50
CA GLY A 222 -7.48 8.28 20.33
C GLY A 222 -7.96 9.59 19.69
N LEU A 223 -9.22 9.97 19.90
CA LEU A 223 -9.80 11.22 19.39
C LEU A 223 -9.94 12.30 20.49
N GLY A 224 -9.57 11.99 21.73
CA GLY A 224 -9.69 12.93 22.86
C GLY A 224 -11.13 13.29 23.21
N ILE A 225 -12.10 12.43 22.89
CA ILE A 225 -13.51 12.72 23.10
C ILE A 225 -13.90 12.23 24.50
N GLY A 226 -14.24 13.16 25.40
CA GLY A 226 -14.68 12.86 26.78
C GLY A 226 -16.07 12.22 26.90
N ARG A 227 -16.62 11.64 25.83
CA ARG A 227 -17.93 10.98 25.84
C ARG A 227 -17.84 9.53 26.31
N LYS A 228 -18.90 9.05 26.95
CA LYS A 228 -19.01 7.63 27.33
C LYS A 228 -19.12 6.77 26.06
N PRO A 229 -18.41 5.62 25.98
CA PRO A 229 -18.48 4.65 24.88
C PRO A 229 -19.88 4.35 24.32
N SER A 230 -20.89 4.27 25.20
CA SER A 230 -22.29 4.00 24.87
C SER A 230 -22.97 5.08 24.01
N GLN A 231 -22.42 6.30 23.98
CA GLN A 231 -22.95 7.42 23.20
C GLN A 231 -22.46 7.43 21.74
N PHE A 232 -21.41 6.66 21.41
CA PHE A 232 -20.94 6.47 20.02
C PHE A 232 -21.71 5.35 19.31
N LEU A 233 -21.99 4.27 20.04
CA LEU A 233 -22.62 3.06 19.52
C LEU A 233 -24.14 3.17 19.43
N SER A 234 -24.74 4.24 19.98
CA SER A 234 -26.18 4.55 19.90
C SER A 234 -26.53 5.47 18.72
N LEU A 235 -25.56 5.82 17.87
CA LEU A 235 -25.84 6.53 16.64
C LEU A 235 -26.66 5.62 15.70
N PRO A 236 -27.78 6.10 15.14
CA PRO A 236 -28.80 5.29 14.45
C PRO A 236 -28.36 4.63 13.12
N ARG A 237 -27.05 4.55 12.85
CA ARG A 237 -26.47 4.21 11.54
C ARG A 237 -25.36 3.15 11.61
N TRP A 238 -25.30 2.43 12.72
CA TRP A 238 -24.41 1.31 12.93
C TRP A 238 -25.16 0.01 12.58
N PRO A 239 -24.61 -0.92 11.78
CA PRO A 239 -25.30 -2.15 11.45
C PRO A 239 -25.60 -2.96 12.74
N PRO A 240 -26.81 -3.53 12.90
CA PRO A 240 -27.14 -4.36 14.05
C PRO A 240 -26.12 -5.49 14.21
N GLY A 241 -25.52 -5.64 15.40
CA GLY A 241 -24.52 -6.66 15.72
C GLY A 241 -23.06 -6.18 15.81
N TYR A 242 -22.74 -4.95 15.37
CA TYR A 242 -21.40 -4.37 15.56
C TYR A 242 -21.20 -3.68 16.93
N HIS A 243 -22.21 -3.68 17.81
CA HIS A 243 -22.24 -2.88 19.03
C HIS A 243 -21.30 -3.37 20.14
N GLU A 244 -20.66 -4.54 19.98
CA GLU A 244 -19.80 -5.15 21.00
C GLU A 244 -18.47 -5.71 20.43
N GLY A 245 -18.19 -5.47 19.14
CA GLY A 245 -17.05 -6.08 18.43
C GLY A 245 -15.74 -5.29 18.50
N ASP A 246 -14.62 -6.02 18.38
CA ASP A 246 -13.29 -5.46 18.17
C ASP A 246 -13.20 -4.69 16.84
N ALA A 247 -12.32 -3.69 16.78
CA ALA A 247 -12.10 -2.84 15.59
C ALA A 247 -11.82 -3.67 14.31
N ASP A 248 -11.31 -4.88 14.47
CA ASP A 248 -10.94 -5.81 13.42
C ASP A 248 -12.15 -6.29 12.58
N THR A 249 -13.38 -6.08 13.04
CA THR A 249 -14.61 -6.48 12.33
C THR A 249 -15.08 -5.47 11.28
N ILE A 250 -14.58 -4.22 11.29
CA ILE A 250 -15.12 -3.12 10.48
C ILE A 250 -14.67 -3.20 9.02
N PRO A 251 -15.56 -3.49 8.04
CA PRO A 251 -15.23 -3.46 6.63
C PRO A 251 -15.06 -2.01 6.16
N PRO A 252 -14.34 -1.80 5.04
CA PRO A 252 -14.27 -0.48 4.42
C PRO A 252 -15.61 -0.04 3.81
N HIS A 253 -16.62 -0.93 3.72
CA HIS A 253 -17.97 -0.67 3.19
C HIS A 253 -19.03 -1.53 3.92
N PRO A 254 -20.28 -1.04 4.10
CA PRO A 254 -21.32 -1.77 4.85
C PRO A 254 -21.97 -2.97 4.12
N GLY A 255 -21.45 -3.40 2.97
CA GLY A 255 -22.18 -4.28 2.03
C GLY A 255 -21.82 -5.77 2.01
N CYS A 256 -20.92 -6.27 2.84
CA CYS A 256 -20.56 -7.70 2.83
C CYS A 256 -21.41 -8.51 3.82
N GLY A 257 -22.72 -8.50 3.59
CA GLY A 257 -23.69 -9.44 4.14
C GLY A 257 -24.51 -10.00 2.98
N SER A 258 -24.54 -11.32 2.83
CA SER A 258 -25.32 -11.99 1.79
C SER A 258 -26.80 -11.55 1.83
N GLY A 259 -27.27 -10.86 0.79
CA GLY A 259 -28.71 -10.70 0.55
C GLY A 259 -29.21 -9.27 0.32
N SER A 260 -29.48 -8.97 -0.96
CA SER A 260 -30.53 -8.06 -1.45
C SER A 260 -30.39 -6.52 -1.30
N ARG A 261 -30.24 -5.90 -2.48
CA ARG A 261 -30.96 -4.70 -3.00
C ARG A 261 -31.25 -3.53 -2.03
N ARG A 262 -30.41 -2.49 -2.11
CA ARG A 262 -30.72 -1.08 -2.47
C ARG A 262 -29.50 -0.21 -2.14
N ALA A 263 -28.50 -0.23 -3.01
CA ALA A 263 -27.17 0.35 -2.77
C ALA A 263 -27.06 1.87 -3.04
N GLY A 264 -28.18 2.59 -3.21
CA GLY A 264 -28.19 3.98 -3.70
C GLY A 264 -28.32 5.07 -2.63
N ASP A 265 -29.05 4.83 -1.54
CA ASP A 265 -29.48 5.90 -0.63
C ASP A 265 -28.74 5.94 0.72
N ASP A 266 -28.13 4.83 1.16
CA ASP A 266 -27.54 4.72 2.51
C ASP A 266 -26.16 5.38 2.65
N ALA A 267 -25.48 5.69 1.54
CA ALA A 267 -24.15 6.32 1.56
C ALA A 267 -24.18 7.80 2.01
N ARG A 268 -25.31 8.48 1.89
CA ARG A 268 -25.44 9.92 2.24
C ARG A 268 -25.46 10.20 3.74
N HIS A 269 -25.51 9.17 4.57
CA HIS A 269 -26.03 9.30 5.90
C HIS A 269 -25.00 9.06 7.03
N LEU A 270 -23.81 8.55 6.75
CA LEU A 270 -22.78 8.37 7.80
C LEU A 270 -22.05 9.65 8.26
N LEU A 271 -22.20 10.79 7.56
CA LEU A 271 -21.33 11.97 7.77
C LEU A 271 -22.02 13.33 7.95
N LEU A 272 -23.34 13.38 8.15
CA LEU A 272 -24.06 14.67 8.39
C LEU A 272 -24.24 15.04 9.88
N ALA A 273 -23.77 14.23 10.83
CA ALA A 273 -24.06 14.44 12.26
C ALA A 273 -22.85 14.90 13.10
N SER A 274 -22.06 15.84 12.59
CA SER A 274 -21.09 16.59 13.40
C SER A 274 -20.93 18.00 12.84
N GLY A 275 -22.06 18.73 12.78
CA GLY A 275 -22.01 20.16 13.07
C GLY A 275 -21.67 20.39 14.54
#